data_AF-A0A928F6Y3-F1
#
_entry.id   AF-A0A928F6Y3-F1
#
_cell.length_a   1.000
_cell.length_b   1.000
_cell.length_c   1.000
_cell.angle_alpha   90.00
_cell.angle_beta   90.00
_cell.angle_gamma   90.00
#
_symmetry.space_group_name_H-M   'P 1'
#
loop_
_entity.id
_entity.type
_entity.pdbx_description
1 polymer ?
#
loop_
_entity_poly.entity_id
_entity_poly.type
_entity_poly.pdbx_seq_one_letter_code
_entity_poly.pdbx_strand_id
1 'polypeptide(L)'
;MYFDYHRLWQLLAAKGLHKTDLINLTGLSSRTVAKLSKNESVTTDTLCAICAALSCDLTDIVELREEKVATSIYEAYLRQPKGEEEHPHLQTVRFSHGGQDFTVHTLKKRAGRHTFIRCHPSGSVVAEQLYPLGISPASEVTGIFQPYQIEPGRINILVIPGSPGMISGLDEGAVHSARQGLASHGLYVMTASAFKLLTVAAE
;
A
#
# COMPACT_ATOMS: atom_id res chain seq x y z
N MET A 1 2.57 -12.57 12.30
CA MET A 1 3.70 -12.75 13.24
C MET A 1 4.79 -13.53 12.53
N TYR A 2 6.05 -13.12 12.68
CA TYR A 2 7.22 -13.77 12.09
C TYR A 2 8.39 -13.73 13.09
N PHE A 3 9.39 -14.59 12.85
CA PHE A 3 10.63 -14.59 13.62
C PHE A 3 11.60 -13.54 13.06
N ASP A 4 12.01 -12.58 13.88
CA ASP A 4 13.04 -11.60 13.55
C ASP A 4 14.37 -12.01 14.18
N TYR A 5 15.38 -12.25 13.35
CA TYR A 5 16.74 -12.61 13.76
C TYR A 5 17.67 -11.39 13.82
N HIS A 6 17.15 -10.16 13.81
CA HIS A 6 17.99 -8.96 13.93
C HIS A 6 18.88 -8.98 15.19
N ARG A 7 18.35 -9.49 16.31
CA ARG A 7 19.11 -9.62 17.57
C ARG A 7 20.34 -10.51 17.43
N LEU A 8 20.25 -11.61 16.68
CA LEU A 8 21.40 -12.46 16.37
C LEU A 8 22.53 -11.67 15.68
N TRP A 9 22.19 -10.81 14.72
CA TRP A 9 23.19 -10.01 14.00
C TRP A 9 23.83 -8.95 14.90
N GLN A 10 23.04 -8.33 15.79
CA GLN A 10 23.55 -7.41 16.80
C GLN A 10 24.48 -8.12 17.79
N LEU A 11 24.12 -9.33 18.24
CA LEU A 11 24.93 -10.14 19.14
C LEU A 11 26.28 -10.52 18.51
N LEU A 12 26.28 -10.93 17.23
CA LEU A 12 27.52 -11.21 16.51
C LEU A 12 28.41 -9.97 16.43
N ALA A 13 27.84 -8.81 16.07
CA ALA A 13 28.59 -7.56 16.01
C ALA A 13 29.18 -7.17 17.38
N ALA A 14 28.42 -7.32 18.46
CA ALA A 14 28.89 -7.07 19.82
C ALA A 14 30.04 -8.00 20.25
N LYS A 15 30.09 -9.22 19.71
CA LYS A 15 31.17 -10.20 19.93
C LYS A 15 32.32 -10.06 18.92
N GLY A 16 32.26 -9.12 17.97
CA GLY A 16 33.27 -8.95 16.92
C GLY A 16 33.30 -10.09 15.90
N LEU A 17 32.16 -10.77 15.69
CA LEU A 17 32.02 -11.93 14.80
C LEU A 17 31.27 -11.55 13.51
N HIS A 18 31.66 -12.17 12.41
CA HIS A 18 30.96 -12.10 11.13
C HIS A 18 30.08 -13.34 10.90
N LYS A 19 29.23 -13.28 9.86
CA LYS A 19 28.38 -14.42 9.48
C LYS A 19 29.19 -15.66 9.08
N THR A 20 30.38 -15.46 8.51
CA THR A 20 31.33 -16.53 8.20
C THR A 20 31.84 -17.22 9.47
N ASP A 21 32.06 -16.46 10.54
CA ASP A 21 32.50 -17.03 11.82
C ASP A 21 31.37 -17.83 12.46
N LEU A 22 30.12 -17.36 12.35
CA LEU A 22 28.96 -18.13 12.77
C LEU A 22 28.89 -19.49 12.05
N ILE A 23 29.14 -19.54 10.73
CA ILE A 23 29.20 -20.79 9.96
C ILE A 23 30.30 -21.70 10.52
N ASN A 24 31.50 -21.17 10.75
CA ASN A 24 32.64 -21.93 11.25
C ASN A 24 32.41 -22.48 12.67
N LEU A 25 31.76 -21.70 13.54
CA LEU A 25 31.48 -22.07 14.93
C LEU A 25 30.33 -23.09 15.06
N THR A 26 29.31 -22.97 14.22
CA THR A 26 28.08 -23.79 14.32
C THR A 26 28.07 -24.99 13.37
N GLY A 27 28.92 -24.99 12.34
CA GLY A 27 28.87 -25.98 11.25
C GLY A 27 27.64 -25.85 10.35
N LEU A 28 26.86 -24.76 10.47
CA LEU A 28 25.67 -24.54 9.66
C LEU A 28 26.03 -24.26 8.20
N SER A 29 25.19 -24.74 7.27
CA SER A 29 25.37 -24.41 5.86
C SER A 29 25.13 -22.92 5.59
N SER A 30 25.82 -22.37 4.58
CA SER A 30 25.59 -20.99 4.12
C SER A 30 24.13 -20.75 3.72
N ARG A 31 23.43 -21.79 3.26
CA ARG A 31 21.99 -21.74 2.95
C ARG A 31 21.17 -21.43 4.20
N THR A 32 21.45 -22.10 5.32
CA THR A 32 20.75 -21.87 6.59
C THR A 32 20.95 -20.43 7.09
N VAL A 33 22.18 -19.93 7.01
CA VAL A 33 22.50 -18.53 7.39
C VAL A 33 21.83 -17.51 6.46
N ALA A 34 21.65 -17.84 5.18
CA ALA A 34 20.89 -17.02 4.25
C ALA A 34 19.38 -16.97 4.63
N LYS A 35 18.80 -18.09 5.08
CA LYS A 35 17.41 -18.12 5.58
C LYS A 35 17.25 -17.22 6.81
N LEU A 36 18.15 -17.34 7.79
CA LEU A 36 18.20 -16.46 8.97
C LEU A 36 18.31 -14.99 8.57
N SER A 37 19.12 -14.67 7.56
CA SER A 37 19.30 -13.29 7.09
C SER A 37 18.03 -12.71 6.45
N LYS A 38 17.11 -13.56 5.99
CA LYS A 38 15.84 -13.18 5.38
C LYS A 38 14.66 -13.33 6.34
N ASN A 39 14.90 -13.59 7.63
CA ASN A 39 13.85 -13.85 8.60
C ASN A 39 12.92 -15.03 8.21
N GLU A 40 13.47 -16.00 7.45
CA GLU A 40 12.77 -17.23 7.11
C GLU A 40 12.86 -18.26 8.24
N SER A 41 11.85 -19.10 8.38
CA SER A 41 11.84 -20.15 9.39
C SER A 41 13.00 -21.14 9.22
N VAL A 42 13.66 -21.41 10.35
CA VAL A 42 14.65 -22.49 10.52
C VAL A 42 14.13 -23.49 11.56
N THR A 43 14.80 -24.64 11.68
CA THR A 43 14.46 -25.62 12.71
C THR A 43 14.90 -25.14 14.10
N THR A 44 14.21 -25.61 15.14
CA THR A 44 14.59 -25.32 16.53
C THR A 44 16.00 -25.80 16.85
N ASP A 45 16.42 -26.93 16.30
CA ASP A 45 17.79 -27.46 16.44
C ASP A 45 18.85 -26.49 15.91
N THR A 46 18.54 -25.75 14.83
CA THR A 46 19.42 -24.70 14.31
C THR A 46 19.60 -23.59 15.34
N LEU A 47 18.52 -23.18 16.00
CA LEU A 47 18.55 -22.13 17.02
C LEU A 47 19.34 -22.60 18.26
N CYS A 48 19.12 -23.85 18.70
CA CYS A 48 19.87 -24.46 19.80
C CYS A 48 21.38 -24.53 19.49
N ALA A 49 21.77 -24.90 18.27
CA ALA A 49 23.17 -24.94 17.86
C ALA A 49 23.83 -23.56 17.89
N ILE A 50 23.09 -22.51 17.48
CA ILE A 50 23.56 -21.12 17.55
C ILE A 50 23.71 -20.67 19.02
N CYS A 51 22.71 -20.94 19.87
CA CYS A 51 22.77 -20.62 21.30
C CYS A 51 23.97 -21.27 21.98
N ALA A 52 24.23 -22.55 21.69
CA ALA A 52 25.39 -23.27 22.21
C ALA A 52 26.71 -22.66 21.71
N ALA A 53 26.83 -22.38 20.42
CA ALA A 53 28.05 -21.83 19.82
C ALA A 53 28.38 -20.41 20.31
N LEU A 54 27.36 -19.59 20.58
CA LEU A 54 27.52 -18.20 21.03
C LEU A 54 27.45 -18.04 22.55
N SER A 55 27.11 -19.11 23.28
CA SER A 55 26.84 -19.10 24.73
C SER A 55 25.81 -18.02 25.11
N CYS A 56 24.61 -18.11 24.52
CA CYS A 56 23.51 -17.17 24.73
C CYS A 56 22.15 -17.90 24.79
N ASP A 57 21.10 -17.18 25.21
CA ASP A 57 19.74 -17.70 25.26
C ASP A 57 18.98 -17.48 23.95
N LEU A 58 17.86 -18.19 23.77
CA LEU A 58 17.03 -18.08 22.58
C LEU A 58 16.51 -16.64 22.37
N THR A 59 16.17 -15.95 23.46
CA THR A 59 15.67 -14.56 23.44
C THR A 59 16.72 -13.53 23.02
N ASP A 60 18.01 -13.91 23.01
CA ASP A 60 19.10 -13.06 22.55
C ASP A 60 19.29 -13.13 21.04
N ILE A 61 18.75 -14.16 20.39
CA ILE A 61 18.96 -14.40 18.95
C ILE A 61 17.69 -14.28 18.12
N VAL A 62 16.51 -14.43 18.73
CA VAL A 62 15.23 -14.33 18.03
C VAL A 62 14.22 -13.51 18.82
N GLU A 63 13.44 -12.71 18.10
CA GLU A 63 12.29 -11.99 18.61
C GLU A 63 11.05 -12.33 17.77
N LEU A 64 9.90 -12.48 18.42
CA LEU A 64 8.65 -12.72 17.72
C LEU A 64 8.01 -11.36 17.45
N ARG A 65 7.99 -10.95 16.18
CA ARG A 65 7.43 -9.67 15.77
C ARG A 65 6.12 -9.87 15.06
N GLU A 66 5.19 -8.96 15.29
CA GLU A 66 4.05 -8.83 14.40
C GLU A 66 4.57 -8.30 13.06
N GLU A 67 4.04 -8.84 11.97
CA GLU A 67 4.21 -8.18 10.69
C GLU A 67 3.51 -6.84 10.87
N LYS A 68 4.30 -5.76 10.91
CA LYS A 68 3.74 -4.41 10.82
C LYS A 68 3.17 -4.31 9.41
N VAL A 69 1.97 -4.85 9.23
CA VAL A 69 1.07 -4.38 8.20
C VAL A 69 0.85 -2.93 8.62
N ALA A 70 1.57 -1.99 8.01
CA ALA A 70 1.10 -0.62 7.97
C ALA A 70 -0.36 -0.77 7.55
N THR A 71 -1.29 -0.54 8.47
CA THR A 71 -2.72 -0.72 8.20
C THR A 71 -2.95 0.06 6.94
N SER A 72 -3.19 -0.62 5.83
CA SER A 72 -3.24 0.05 4.54
C SER A 72 -4.32 1.12 4.66
N ILE A 73 -4.14 2.27 3.99
CA ILE A 73 -5.18 3.33 3.93
C ILE A 73 -6.52 2.68 3.55
N TYR A 74 -6.46 1.64 2.71
CA TYR A 74 -7.59 0.82 2.32
C TYR A 74 -8.29 0.10 3.49
N GLU A 75 -7.55 -0.50 4.43
CA GLU A 75 -8.15 -1.16 5.60
C GLU A 75 -8.79 -0.15 6.54
N ALA A 76 -8.14 1.00 6.75
CA ALA A 76 -8.70 2.10 7.53
C ALA A 76 -9.99 2.64 6.89
N TYR A 77 -10.03 2.74 5.56
CA TYR A 77 -11.21 3.08 4.78
C TYR A 77 -12.33 2.05 4.93
N LEU A 78 -12.04 0.75 4.84
CA LEU A 78 -13.06 -0.32 4.96
C LEU A 78 -13.74 -0.39 6.33
N ARG A 79 -13.06 0.10 7.38
CA ARG A 79 -13.63 0.16 8.73
C ARG A 79 -14.58 1.34 8.93
N GLN A 80 -14.57 2.31 8.02
CA GLN A 80 -15.46 3.47 8.12
C GLN A 80 -16.92 3.05 7.89
N PRO A 81 -17.87 3.74 8.53
CA PRO A 81 -19.28 3.56 8.20
C PRO A 81 -19.53 3.91 6.73
N LYS A 82 -20.68 3.49 6.22
CA LYS A 82 -21.11 3.83 4.86
C LYS A 82 -21.08 5.35 4.69
N GLY A 83 -20.20 5.83 3.80
CA GLY A 83 -19.98 7.26 3.54
C GLY A 83 -21.20 8.04 3.08
N GLU A 84 -21.08 9.36 3.13
CA GLU A 84 -22.10 10.34 2.77
C GLU A 84 -22.33 10.38 1.26
N GLU A 85 -23.58 10.57 0.86
CA GLU A 85 -23.99 10.68 -0.55
C GLU A 85 -24.15 12.16 -0.92
N GLU A 86 -23.04 12.82 -1.23
CA GLU A 86 -23.01 14.24 -1.59
C GLU A 86 -23.31 14.49 -3.06
N HIS A 87 -23.16 13.47 -3.92
CA HIS A 87 -23.44 13.54 -5.35
C HIS A 87 -24.08 12.24 -5.84
N PRO A 88 -25.01 12.26 -6.82
CA PRO A 88 -25.71 11.06 -7.31
C PRO A 88 -24.81 9.91 -7.77
N HIS A 89 -23.56 10.21 -8.10
CA HIS A 89 -22.58 9.25 -8.61
C HIS A 89 -21.41 8.99 -7.66
N LEU A 90 -21.32 9.67 -6.51
CA LEU A 90 -20.22 9.54 -5.57
C LEU A 90 -20.69 9.18 -4.17
N GLN A 91 -19.85 8.41 -3.49
CA GLN A 91 -19.92 8.19 -2.06
C GLN A 91 -18.64 8.74 -1.42
N THR A 92 -18.76 9.64 -0.45
CA THR A 92 -17.63 10.29 0.21
C THR A 92 -17.42 9.72 1.60
N VAL A 93 -16.18 9.31 1.91
CA VAL A 93 -15.78 8.85 3.25
C VAL A 93 -14.62 9.71 3.73
N ARG A 94 -14.75 10.26 4.93
CA ARG A 94 -13.74 11.11 5.58
C ARG A 94 -13.18 10.40 6.80
N PHE A 95 -11.86 10.30 6.90
CA PHE A 95 -11.22 9.67 8.05
C PHE A 95 -9.77 10.12 8.20
N SER A 96 -9.21 9.92 9.39
CA SER A 96 -7.81 10.21 9.67
C SER A 96 -7.04 8.90 9.84
N HIS A 97 -5.83 8.83 9.28
CA HIS A 97 -4.95 7.67 9.42
C HIS A 97 -3.49 8.10 9.37
N GLY A 98 -2.65 7.60 10.28
CA GLY A 98 -1.21 7.90 10.28
C GLY A 98 -0.89 9.40 10.38
N GLY A 99 -1.69 10.19 11.11
CA GLY A 99 -1.48 11.64 11.25
C GLY A 99 -1.95 12.48 10.06
N GLN A 100 -2.54 11.86 9.03
CA GLN A 100 -3.07 12.54 7.85
C GLN A 100 -4.59 12.40 7.77
N ASP A 101 -5.25 13.43 7.22
CA ASP A 101 -6.67 13.42 6.94
C ASP A 101 -6.93 13.05 5.48
N PHE A 102 -7.87 12.13 5.27
CA PHE A 102 -8.28 11.62 3.97
C PHE A 102 -9.75 11.92 3.69
N THR A 103 -10.01 12.25 2.42
CA THR A 103 -11.35 12.31 1.85
C THR A 103 -11.38 11.41 0.62
N VAL A 104 -12.09 10.29 0.72
CA VAL A 104 -12.17 9.27 -0.32
C VAL A 104 -13.53 9.31 -0.99
N HIS A 105 -13.55 9.65 -2.27
CA HIS A 105 -14.73 9.63 -3.13
C HIS A 105 -14.74 8.34 -3.94
N THR A 106 -15.75 7.51 -3.79
CA THR A 106 -15.93 6.29 -4.58
C THR A 106 -17.06 6.48 -5.58
N LEU A 107 -16.78 6.24 -6.86
CA LEU A 107 -17.81 6.20 -7.90
C LEU A 107 -18.77 5.03 -7.66
N LYS A 108 -20.08 5.28 -7.82
CA LYS A 108 -21.09 4.22 -7.73
C LYS A 108 -21.17 3.35 -9.00
N LYS A 109 -20.93 3.95 -10.17
CA LYS A 109 -20.96 3.26 -11.47
C LYS A 109 -19.60 2.60 -11.74
N ARG A 110 -19.62 1.31 -12.12
CA ARG A 110 -18.40 0.59 -12.55
C ARG A 110 -17.96 1.05 -13.94
N ALA A 111 -16.67 1.38 -14.08
CA ALA A 111 -16.03 1.66 -15.35
C ALA A 111 -15.66 0.36 -16.09
N GLY A 112 -15.88 0.35 -17.40
CA GLY A 112 -15.49 -0.75 -18.30
C GLY A 112 -14.37 -0.34 -19.25
N ARG A 113 -13.92 -1.27 -20.10
CA ARG A 113 -12.80 -1.04 -21.03
C ARG A 113 -13.03 0.10 -22.04
N HIS A 114 -14.28 0.47 -22.29
CA HIS A 114 -14.69 1.57 -23.16
C HIS A 114 -14.82 2.92 -22.44
N THR A 115 -14.53 2.96 -21.14
CA THR A 115 -14.57 4.17 -20.32
C THR A 115 -13.17 4.76 -20.20
N PHE A 116 -13.03 6.04 -20.53
CA PHE A 116 -11.81 6.83 -20.41
C PHE A 116 -12.01 7.86 -19.31
N ILE A 117 -11.10 7.93 -18.36
CA ILE A 117 -11.13 8.94 -17.28
C ILE A 117 -10.19 10.07 -17.68
N ARG A 118 -10.69 11.30 -17.76
CA ARG A 118 -9.89 12.51 -18.01
C ARG A 118 -9.89 13.40 -16.78
N CYS A 119 -8.70 13.74 -16.31
CA CYS A 119 -8.45 14.65 -15.21
C CYS A 119 -7.96 15.97 -15.79
N HIS A 120 -8.73 17.03 -15.61
CA HIS A 120 -8.39 18.34 -16.14
C HIS A 120 -7.45 19.10 -15.19
N PRO A 121 -6.60 19.99 -15.72
CA PRO A 121 -5.76 20.84 -14.89
C PRO A 121 -6.48 21.69 -13.84
N SER A 122 -7.77 21.94 -14.07
CA SER A 122 -8.65 22.66 -13.15
C SER A 122 -9.02 21.87 -11.90
N GLY A 123 -8.69 20.57 -11.80
CA GLY A 123 -9.15 19.68 -10.73
C GLY A 123 -10.48 18.97 -11.03
N SER A 124 -11.05 19.16 -12.22
CA SER A 124 -12.27 18.46 -12.67
C SER A 124 -11.93 17.08 -13.21
N VAL A 125 -12.76 16.07 -12.96
CA VAL A 125 -12.62 14.73 -13.55
C VAL A 125 -13.89 14.37 -14.33
N VAL A 126 -13.72 13.86 -15.55
CA VAL A 126 -14.82 13.40 -16.42
C VAL A 126 -14.59 11.96 -16.87
N ALA A 127 -15.67 11.20 -16.98
CA ALA A 127 -15.68 9.88 -17.61
C ALA A 127 -16.28 10.00 -19.01
N GLU A 128 -15.50 9.64 -20.03
CA GLU A 128 -15.96 9.55 -21.40
C GLU A 128 -16.16 8.07 -21.75
N GLN A 129 -17.36 7.71 -22.18
CA GLN A 129 -17.68 6.35 -22.60
C GLN A 129 -17.92 6.32 -24.10
N LEU A 130 -17.06 5.61 -24.85
CA LEU A 130 -17.10 5.54 -26.31
C LEU A 130 -17.65 4.20 -26.78
N TYR A 131 -18.82 4.22 -27.42
CA TYR A 131 -19.43 3.03 -28.00
C TYR A 131 -19.40 3.08 -29.53
N PRO A 132 -19.02 1.96 -30.20
CA PRO A 132 -19.19 1.83 -31.64
C PRO A 132 -20.67 1.95 -32.02
N LEU A 133 -20.94 2.52 -33.20
CA LEU A 133 -22.29 2.65 -33.74
C LEU A 133 -23.02 1.30 -33.73
N GLY A 134 -24.20 1.25 -33.10
CA GLY A 134 -25.13 0.11 -33.18
C GLY A 134 -25.18 -0.86 -32.00
N ILE A 135 -24.44 -0.64 -30.89
CA ILE A 135 -24.36 -1.62 -29.77
C ILE A 135 -24.82 -1.05 -28.41
N SER A 136 -25.00 0.27 -28.26
CA SER A 136 -25.46 0.91 -26.99
C SER A 136 -25.86 2.37 -27.24
N PRO A 137 -26.32 3.13 -26.22
CA PRO A 137 -26.55 4.57 -26.39
C PRO A 137 -25.29 5.29 -26.88
N ALA A 138 -25.49 6.49 -27.45
CA ALA A 138 -24.42 7.34 -27.96
C ALA A 138 -23.31 7.54 -26.93
N SER A 139 -22.10 7.83 -27.43
CA SER A 139 -20.97 8.15 -26.56
C SER A 139 -21.37 9.20 -25.51
N GLU A 140 -21.12 8.91 -24.24
CA GLU A 140 -21.58 9.71 -23.09
C GLU A 140 -20.38 10.34 -22.38
N VAL A 141 -20.52 11.59 -21.94
CA VAL A 141 -19.55 12.24 -21.05
C VAL A 141 -20.24 12.53 -19.73
N THR A 142 -19.76 11.90 -18.66
CA THR A 142 -20.28 12.09 -17.30
C THR A 142 -19.27 12.89 -16.48
N GLY A 143 -19.69 14.03 -15.91
CA GLY A 143 -18.90 14.73 -14.89
C GLY A 143 -18.78 13.87 -13.64
N ILE A 144 -17.56 13.48 -13.29
CA ILE A 144 -17.30 12.65 -12.10
C ILE A 144 -17.09 13.53 -10.88
N PHE A 145 -16.22 14.52 -11.00
CA PHE A 145 -15.73 15.31 -9.89
C PHE A 145 -15.49 16.75 -10.32
N GLN A 146 -15.82 17.71 -9.45
CA GLN A 146 -15.64 19.14 -9.70
C GLN A 146 -14.65 19.77 -8.72
N PRO A 147 -13.92 20.84 -9.11
CA PRO A 147 -12.81 21.36 -8.32
C PRO A 147 -13.19 21.83 -6.91
N TYR A 148 -14.42 22.31 -6.71
CA TYR A 148 -14.92 22.78 -5.41
C TYR A 148 -15.08 21.65 -4.38
N GLN A 149 -15.08 20.39 -4.82
CA GLN A 149 -15.20 19.21 -3.95
C GLN A 149 -13.85 18.82 -3.31
N ILE A 150 -12.75 19.47 -3.69
CA ILE A 150 -11.41 19.23 -3.09
C ILE A 150 -11.35 19.94 -1.75
N GLU A 151 -11.22 19.17 -0.68
CA GLU A 151 -11.08 19.72 0.67
C GLU A 151 -9.63 20.15 0.94
N PRO A 152 -9.37 21.44 1.24
CA PRO A 152 -8.03 21.91 1.58
C PRO A 152 -7.49 21.24 2.85
N GLY A 153 -6.20 20.93 2.86
CA GLY A 153 -5.54 20.28 4.01
C GLY A 153 -5.85 18.79 4.17
N ARG A 154 -6.61 18.20 3.23
CA ARG A 154 -6.92 16.77 3.19
C ARG A 154 -6.37 16.13 1.92
N ILE A 155 -6.00 14.86 2.01
CA ILE A 155 -5.64 14.06 0.86
C ILE A 155 -6.94 13.57 0.20
N ASN A 156 -7.22 14.07 -1.00
CA ASN A 156 -8.46 13.77 -1.71
C ASN A 156 -8.21 12.61 -2.70
N ILE A 157 -8.94 11.51 -2.57
CA ILE A 157 -8.76 10.30 -3.40
C ILE A 157 -10.08 9.98 -4.11
N LEU A 158 -10.06 9.94 -5.45
CA LEU A 158 -11.14 9.44 -6.27
C LEU A 158 -10.86 7.98 -6.68
N VAL A 159 -11.68 7.07 -6.17
CA VAL A 159 -11.62 5.64 -6.47
C VAL A 159 -12.59 5.29 -7.59
N ILE A 160 -12.03 4.83 -8.71
CA ILE A 160 -12.77 4.34 -9.87
C ILE A 160 -12.93 2.81 -9.76
N PRO A 161 -14.15 2.28 -9.54
CA PRO A 161 -14.35 0.84 -9.54
C PRO A 161 -14.39 0.30 -10.97
N GLY A 162 -13.77 -0.86 -11.18
CA GLY A 162 -13.69 -1.51 -12.50
C GLY A 162 -12.37 -1.24 -13.21
N SER A 163 -12.39 -1.36 -14.54
CA SER A 163 -11.18 -1.34 -15.37
C SER A 163 -11.40 -0.38 -16.55
N PRO A 164 -11.18 0.92 -16.34
CA PRO A 164 -11.26 1.90 -17.43
C PRO A 164 -10.22 1.55 -18.51
N GLY A 165 -10.51 1.93 -19.75
CA GLY A 165 -9.57 1.79 -20.86
C GLY A 165 -8.31 2.63 -20.65
N MET A 166 -8.45 3.85 -20.12
CA MET A 166 -7.34 4.74 -19.80
C MET A 166 -7.74 5.77 -18.73
N ILE A 167 -6.76 6.23 -17.96
CA ILE A 167 -6.86 7.40 -17.08
C ILE A 167 -5.80 8.39 -17.58
N SER A 168 -6.15 9.65 -17.83
CA SER A 168 -5.26 10.66 -18.42
C SER A 168 -5.46 12.04 -17.79
N GLY A 169 -4.40 12.86 -17.73
CA GLY A 169 -4.45 14.24 -17.26
C GLY A 169 -4.02 14.46 -15.80
N LEU A 170 -3.43 15.65 -15.58
CA LEU A 170 -2.57 16.16 -14.49
C LEU A 170 -1.71 15.16 -13.70
N ASP A 171 -0.38 15.39 -13.82
CA ASP A 171 0.76 14.66 -13.28
C ASP A 171 0.62 13.13 -13.26
N GLU A 172 1.40 12.49 -14.12
CA GLU A 172 1.59 11.04 -14.29
C GLU A 172 1.89 10.26 -12.97
N GLY A 173 1.94 10.92 -11.81
CA GLY A 173 2.03 10.37 -10.46
C GLY A 173 0.71 9.91 -9.82
N ALA A 174 -0.48 10.30 -10.29
CA ALA A 174 -1.75 9.86 -9.67
C ALA A 174 -2.03 8.34 -9.79
N VAL A 175 -1.36 7.67 -10.75
CA VAL A 175 -1.43 6.21 -10.95
C VAL A 175 -0.13 5.52 -10.50
N HIS A 176 0.96 6.26 -10.35
CA HIS A 176 2.29 5.72 -10.10
C HIS A 176 3.01 6.45 -8.97
N SER A 177 2.64 6.18 -7.73
CA SER A 177 3.38 5.15 -7.01
C SER A 177 2.87 5.02 -5.58
N ALA A 178 2.51 3.80 -5.19
CA ALA A 178 2.49 3.42 -3.78
C ALA A 178 3.88 3.50 -3.10
N ARG A 179 4.86 4.20 -3.72
CA ARG A 179 6.27 4.30 -3.30
C ARG A 179 6.74 5.72 -3.04
N GLN A 180 6.13 6.74 -3.62
CA GLN A 180 6.37 8.16 -3.30
C GLN A 180 5.12 8.66 -2.57
N GLY A 181 5.30 9.09 -1.33
CA GLY A 181 4.21 9.44 -0.42
C GLY A 181 3.22 10.46 -1.01
N LEU A 182 1.99 10.43 -0.49
CA LEU A 182 0.93 11.36 -0.88
C LEU A 182 1.31 12.77 -0.42
N ALA A 183 1.41 13.71 -1.35
CA ALA A 183 1.47 15.14 -1.05
C ALA A 183 0.15 15.60 -0.39
N SER A 184 0.27 16.55 0.53
CA SER A 184 -0.82 17.05 1.40
C SER A 184 -1.91 17.87 0.68
N HIS A 185 -1.71 18.19 -0.60
CA HIS A 185 -2.63 19.00 -1.40
C HIS A 185 -2.73 18.40 -2.80
N GLY A 186 -3.87 17.81 -3.15
CA GLY A 186 -4.10 17.24 -4.48
C GLY A 186 -5.26 16.25 -4.54
N LEU A 187 -5.76 16.02 -5.76
CA LEU A 187 -6.73 14.98 -6.08
C LEU A 187 -6.02 13.79 -6.72
N TYR A 188 -6.10 12.62 -6.09
CA TYR A 188 -5.53 11.37 -6.59
C TYR A 188 -6.62 10.53 -7.25
N VAL A 189 -6.50 10.26 -8.55
CA VAL A 189 -7.46 9.44 -9.30
C VAL A 189 -6.87 8.07 -9.57
N MET A 190 -7.51 7.01 -9.05
CA MET A 190 -6.95 5.66 -9.17
C MET A 190 -8.02 4.57 -9.23
N THR A 191 -7.63 3.37 -9.67
CA THR A 191 -8.52 2.20 -9.65
C THR A 191 -8.65 1.63 -8.25
N ALA A 192 -9.73 0.90 -7.98
CA ALA A 192 -9.90 0.18 -6.71
C ALA A 192 -8.73 -0.77 -6.39
N SER A 193 -8.10 -1.37 -7.41
CA SER A 193 -6.93 -2.23 -7.22
C SER A 193 -5.69 -1.45 -6.82
N ALA A 194 -5.47 -0.27 -7.39
CA ALA A 194 -4.37 0.61 -7.00
C ALA A 194 -4.56 1.15 -5.58
N PHE A 195 -5.80 1.52 -5.21
CA PHE A 195 -6.12 2.02 -3.87
C PHE A 195 -5.82 0.99 -2.77
N LYS A 196 -6.07 -0.30 -3.02
CA LYS A 196 -5.72 -1.39 -2.08
C LYS A 196 -4.24 -1.46 -1.74
N LEU A 197 -3.39 -1.10 -2.70
CA LEU A 197 -1.93 -1.17 -2.59
C LEU A 197 -1.33 0.14 -2.04
N LEU A 198 -2.16 1.16 -1.81
CA LEU A 198 -1.70 2.46 -1.34
C LEU A 198 -1.28 2.38 0.13
N THR A 199 -0.04 2.76 0.43
CA THR A 199 0.51 2.82 1.79
C THR A 199 0.91 4.26 2.10
N VAL A 200 0.75 4.70 3.35
CA VAL A 200 1.30 5.98 3.81
C VAL A 200 2.78 5.75 4.12
N ALA A 201 3.65 6.68 3.74
CA ALA A 201 5.03 6.67 4.22
C ALA A 201 5.02 6.80 5.75
N ALA A 202 5.60 5.83 6.46
CA ALA A 202 5.83 5.98 7.89
C ALA A 202 6.91 7.06 8.06
N GLU A 203 6.59 8.16 8.73
CA GLU A 203 7.58 9.09 9.27
C GLU A 203 8.44 8.43 10.36
#